data_AF-A0A382KUJ2-F1
#
_entry.id   AF-A0A382KUJ2-F1
#
_cell.length_a   1.000
_cell.length_b   1.000
_cell.length_c   1.000
_cell.angle_alpha   90.00
_cell.angle_beta   90.00
_cell.angle_gamma   90.00
#
_symmetry.space_group_name_H-M   'P 1'
#
loop_
_entity.id
_entity.type
_entity.pdbx_description
1 polymer ?
#
loop_
_entity_poly.entity_id
_entity_poly.type
_entity_poly.pdbx_seq_one_letter_code
_entity_poly.pdbx_strand_id
1 'polypeptide(L)'
;MHKLAVEQGRYCSEHGKKENLYPITMWTAGRGIARVCRIKTAPPFENDVEIIPIHMSCVECGLYLGNIEEEHADVLGQMCLECFTEQTGQEHYWYSHHSPSCKKGVCNC
;
A
#
# COMPACT_ATOMS: atom_id res chain seq x y z
N MET A 1 7.76 -6.70 -3.41
CA MET A 1 6.29 -6.62 -3.51
C MET A 1 5.81 -5.17 -3.51
N HIS A 2 6.16 -4.36 -2.50
CA HIS A 2 5.58 -3.03 -2.27
C HIS A 2 5.81 -1.98 -3.38
N LYS A 3 7.00 -1.89 -3.98
CA LYS A 3 7.28 -0.91 -5.06
C LYS A 3 6.58 -1.22 -6.39
N LEU A 4 6.35 -2.50 -6.69
CA LEU A 4 5.72 -2.92 -7.96
C LEU A 4 4.22 -2.64 -7.96
N ALA A 5 3.56 -2.83 -6.81
CA ALA A 5 2.13 -2.56 -6.66
C ALA A 5 1.82 -1.06 -6.84
N VAL A 6 2.62 -0.18 -6.21
CA VAL A 6 2.52 1.28 -6.35
C VAL A 6 2.62 1.74 -7.81
N GLU A 7 3.55 1.17 -8.59
CA GLU A 7 3.71 1.53 -10.00
C GLU A 7 2.56 1.04 -10.88
N GLN A 8 1.98 -0.14 -10.59
CA GLN A 8 0.80 -0.64 -11.29
C GLN A 8 -0.44 0.21 -10.98
N GLY A 9 -0.61 0.64 -9.73
CA GLY A 9 -1.73 1.47 -9.30
C GLY A 9 -1.78 2.86 -9.93
N ARG A 10 -0.65 3.39 -10.40
CA ARG A 10 -0.57 4.70 -11.10
C ARG A 10 -1.40 4.76 -12.37
N TYR A 11 -1.54 3.64 -13.08
CA TYR A 11 -2.25 3.64 -14.35
C TYR A 11 -3.76 3.68 -14.11
N CYS A 12 -4.41 4.72 -14.65
CA CYS A 12 -5.87 4.82 -14.67
C CYS A 12 -6.39 4.32 -16.02
N SER A 13 -7.21 3.27 -16.01
CA SER A 13 -7.84 2.71 -17.22
C SER A 13 -8.85 3.67 -17.86
N GLU A 14 -9.56 4.47 -17.05
CA GLU A 14 -10.56 5.42 -17.55
C GLU A 14 -9.94 6.61 -18.28
N HIS A 15 -8.81 7.10 -17.77
CA HIS A 15 -8.10 8.24 -18.36
C HIS A 15 -6.97 7.81 -19.32
N GLY A 16 -6.65 6.52 -19.39
CA GLY A 16 -5.64 5.94 -20.28
C GLY A 16 -4.21 6.43 -20.04
N LYS A 17 -3.90 6.87 -18.81
CA LYS A 17 -2.59 7.46 -18.48
C LYS A 17 -2.17 7.16 -17.05
N LYS A 18 -0.89 7.38 -16.76
CA LYS A 18 -0.35 7.32 -15.40
C LYS A 18 -0.68 8.62 -14.67
N GLU A 19 -1.42 8.51 -13.58
CA GLU A 19 -1.79 9.63 -12.72
C GLU A 19 -0.79 9.84 -11.59
N ASN A 20 -0.84 11.02 -10.99
CA ASN A 20 -0.01 11.36 -9.84
C ASN A 20 -0.54 10.67 -8.58
N LEU A 21 0.40 10.18 -7.76
CA LEU A 21 0.11 9.61 -6.45
C LEU A 21 0.28 10.67 -5.37
N TYR A 22 -0.63 10.68 -4.42
CA TYR A 22 -0.59 11.57 -3.27
C TYR A 22 -0.71 10.75 -1.98
N PRO A 23 0.04 11.12 -0.94
CA PRO A 23 -0.16 10.54 0.37
C PRO A 23 -1.54 10.95 0.89
N ILE A 24 -2.27 9.99 1.44
CA ILE A 24 -3.54 10.21 2.11
C ILE A 24 -3.47 9.66 3.53
N THR A 25 -4.32 10.20 4.40
CA THR A 25 -4.54 9.65 5.73
C THR A 25 -5.98 9.15 5.77
N MET A 26 -6.15 7.85 5.92
CA MET A 26 -7.44 7.20 6.07
C MET A 26 -7.70 7.05 7.57
N TRP A 27 -8.75 7.70 8.07
CA TRP A 27 -9.12 7.79 9.50
C TRP A 27 -8.54 6.69 10.41
N THR A 28 -9.18 5.51 10.47
CA THR A 28 -8.72 4.34 11.25
C THR A 28 -7.80 3.42 10.47
N ALA A 29 -7.64 3.64 9.17
CA ALA A 29 -6.85 2.78 8.30
C ALA A 29 -5.39 3.24 8.10
N GLY A 30 -5.00 4.32 8.78
CA GLY A 30 -3.63 4.80 8.80
C GLY A 30 -3.26 5.56 7.52
N ARG A 31 -1.96 5.52 7.20
CA ARG A 31 -1.43 6.23 6.03
C ARG A 31 -1.61 5.37 4.78
N GLY A 32 -1.83 6.03 3.65
CA GLY A 32 -1.94 5.37 2.37
C GLY A 32 -1.51 6.27 1.22
N ILE A 33 -1.65 5.76 0.02
CA ILE A 33 -1.51 6.52 -1.22
C ILE A 33 -2.77 6.40 -2.05
N ALA A 34 -3.15 7.51 -2.65
CA ALA A 34 -4.22 7.57 -3.63
C ALA A 34 -3.70 8.10 -4.96
N ARG A 35 -4.29 7.61 -6.06
CA ARG A 35 -4.22 8.34 -7.34
C ARG A 35 -5.27 9.43 -7.35
N VAL A 36 -4.93 10.53 -7.99
CA VAL A 36 -5.88 11.61 -8.27
C VAL A 36 -6.21 11.60 -9.75
N CYS A 37 -7.46 11.30 -10.07
CA CYS A 37 -8.00 11.32 -11.42
C CYS A 37 -8.77 12.63 -11.63
N ARG A 38 -8.56 13.31 -12.77
CA ARG A 38 -9.35 14.51 -13.12
C ARG A 38 -10.55 14.10 -13.95
N ILE A 39 -11.75 14.32 -13.42
CA ILE A 39 -13.00 14.00 -14.10
C ILE A 39 -13.24 15.06 -15.18
N LYS A 40 -13.46 14.61 -16.42
CA LYS A 40 -13.88 15.49 -17.53
C LYS A 40 -15.40 15.54 -17.61
N THR A 41 -16.03 16.38 -16.79
CA THR A 41 -17.49 16.60 -16.80
C THR A 41 -17.86 17.94 -17.44
N ALA A 42 -19.12 18.11 -17.84
CA ALA A 42 -19.65 19.40 -18.27
C ALA A 42 -19.62 20.45 -17.12
N PRO A 43 -19.51 21.76 -17.43
CA PRO A 43 -19.55 22.82 -16.43
C PRO A 43 -20.80 22.72 -15.53
N PRO A 44 -20.68 23.01 -14.22
CA PRO A 44 -19.56 23.62 -13.50
C PRO A 44 -18.50 22.63 -12.98
N PHE A 45 -18.63 21.33 -13.25
CA PHE A 45 -17.84 20.23 -12.66
C PHE A 45 -16.61 19.83 -13.50
N GLU A 46 -16.17 20.70 -14.41
CA GLU A 46 -15.12 20.44 -15.40
C GLU A 46 -13.73 20.19 -14.78
N ASN A 47 -13.54 20.56 -13.51
CA ASN A 47 -12.27 20.42 -12.79
C ASN A 47 -12.38 19.52 -11.54
N ASP A 48 -13.43 18.71 -11.43
CA ASP A 48 -13.58 17.83 -10.29
C ASP A 48 -12.49 16.74 -10.29
N VAL A 49 -12.01 16.43 -9.09
CA VAL A 49 -10.98 15.42 -8.87
C VAL A 49 -11.55 14.27 -8.09
N GLU A 50 -11.28 13.06 -8.56
CA GLU A 50 -11.56 11.83 -7.85
C GLU A 50 -10.27 11.34 -7.17
N ILE A 51 -10.36 11.12 -5.87
CA ILE A 51 -9.26 10.58 -5.07
C ILE A 51 -9.55 9.09 -4.88
N ILE A 52 -8.76 8.24 -5.53
CA ILE A 52 -8.94 6.78 -5.47
C ILE A 52 -7.79 6.20 -4.64
N PRO A 53 -8.04 5.71 -3.42
CA PRO A 53 -7.05 4.99 -2.63
C PRO A 53 -6.54 3.77 -3.42
N ILE A 54 -5.22 3.59 -3.44
CA ILE A 54 -4.57 2.47 -4.13
C ILE A 54 -3.96 1.54 -3.11
N HIS A 55 -3.14 2.08 -2.19
CA HIS A 55 -2.48 1.25 -1.20
C HIS A 55 -2.51 1.83 0.21
N MET A 56 -2.67 0.96 1.20
CA MET A 56 -2.51 1.26 2.62
C MET A 56 -1.08 0.96 3.06
N SER A 57 -0.60 1.62 4.13
CA SER A 57 0.71 1.34 4.73
C SER A 57 0.57 0.40 5.92
N CYS A 58 1.53 -0.52 6.05
CA CYS A 58 1.72 -1.32 7.27
C CYS A 58 1.81 -0.41 8.50
N VAL A 59 1.03 -0.70 9.53
CA VAL A 59 1.00 0.10 10.76
C VAL A 59 2.34 0.11 11.51
N GLU A 60 3.14 -0.95 11.37
CA GLU A 60 4.44 -1.07 12.07
C GLU A 60 5.63 -0.56 11.26
N CYS A 61 5.85 -1.10 10.05
CA CYS A 61 7.02 -0.73 9.25
C CYS A 61 6.79 0.50 8.36
N GLY A 62 5.53 0.91 8.16
CA GLY A 62 5.15 2.06 7.33
C GLY A 62 5.32 1.85 5.82
N LEU A 63 5.72 0.66 5.38
CA LEU A 63 5.79 0.29 3.96
C LEU A 63 4.37 0.02 3.43
N TYR A 64 4.10 0.38 2.17
CA TYR A 64 2.80 0.09 1.54
C TYR A 64 2.57 -1.41 1.44
N LEU A 65 1.38 -1.88 1.78
CA LEU A 65 0.96 -3.27 1.70
C LEU A 65 0.88 -3.74 0.23
N GLY A 66 1.17 -5.01 -0.02
CA GLY A 66 0.88 -5.66 -1.30
C GLY A 66 -0.57 -6.14 -1.38
N ASN A 67 -1.06 -6.49 -2.58
CA ASN A 67 -2.46 -6.89 -2.80
C ASN A 67 -2.96 -7.94 -1.79
N ILE A 68 -2.19 -9.02 -1.56
CA ILE A 68 -2.58 -10.06 -0.61
C ILE A 68 -2.64 -9.57 0.85
N GLU A 69 -1.76 -8.63 1.21
CA GLU A 69 -1.73 -8.05 2.55
C GLU A 69 -2.91 -7.09 2.76
N GLU A 70 -3.34 -6.40 1.69
CA GLU A 70 -4.52 -5.52 1.71
C GLU A 70 -5.83 -6.30 1.74
N GLU A 71 -5.94 -7.37 0.94
CA GLU A 71 -7.09 -8.27 0.93
C GLU A 71 -7.35 -8.92 2.29
N HIS A 72 -6.30 -9.11 3.08
CA HIS A 72 -6.37 -9.71 4.43
C HIS A 72 -6.03 -8.70 5.54
N ALA A 73 -6.14 -7.39 5.27
CA ALA A 73 -5.75 -6.35 6.23
C ALA A 73 -6.59 -6.36 7.52
N ASP A 74 -7.82 -6.87 7.46
CA ASP A 74 -8.70 -7.08 8.60
C ASP A 74 -8.17 -8.16 9.56
N VAL A 75 -7.66 -9.26 9.00
CA VAL A 75 -7.06 -10.37 9.77
C VAL A 75 -5.64 -10.02 10.20
N LEU A 76 -4.88 -9.35 9.34
CA LEU A 76 -3.49 -8.96 9.59
C LEU A 76 -3.36 -7.69 10.44
N GLY A 77 -4.47 -7.07 10.86
CA GLY A 77 -4.45 -5.83 11.64
C GLY A 77 -3.70 -4.69 10.92
N GLN A 78 -3.83 -4.61 9.60
CA GLN A 78 -3.10 -3.68 8.73
C GLN A 78 -1.57 -3.80 8.84
N MET A 79 -1.05 -4.97 9.17
CA MET A 79 0.38 -5.27 9.11
C MET A 79 0.74 -5.99 7.81
N CYS A 80 1.98 -5.79 7.35
CA CYS A 80 2.57 -6.67 6.34
C CYS A 80 2.80 -8.06 6.95
N LEU A 81 2.90 -9.08 6.09
CA LEU A 81 3.03 -10.46 6.55
C LEU A 81 4.28 -10.69 7.40
N GLU A 82 5.38 -9.99 7.09
CA GLU A 82 6.59 -9.98 7.88
C GLU A 82 6.34 -9.48 9.32
N CYS A 83 5.81 -8.26 9.48
CA CYS A 83 5.50 -7.72 10.82
C CYS A 83 4.46 -8.56 11.57
N PHE A 84 3.45 -9.09 10.87
CA PHE A 84 2.44 -9.96 11.48
C PHE A 84 3.06 -11.27 12.02
N THR A 85 3.94 -11.91 11.25
CA THR A 85 4.64 -13.13 11.68
C THR A 85 5.57 -12.88 12.87
N GLU A 86 6.29 -11.75 12.88
CA GLU A 86 7.14 -11.33 14.00
C GLU A 86 6.32 -11.13 15.28
N GLN A 87 5.13 -10.54 15.18
CA GLN A 87 4.28 -10.28 16.33
C GLN A 87 3.61 -11.55 16.88
N THR A 88 3.25 -12.51 16.01
CA THR A 88 2.56 -13.74 16.39
C THR A 88 3.51 -14.91 16.70
N GLY A 89 4.80 -14.76 16.41
CA GLY A 89 5.80 -15.83 16.58
C GLY A 89 5.61 -16.99 15.61
N GLN A 90 4.92 -16.77 14.49
CA GLN A 90 4.68 -17.81 13.49
C GLN A 90 5.85 -17.90 12.51
N GLU A 91 6.63 -18.98 12.56
CA GLU A 91 7.64 -19.27 11.53
C GLU A 91 6.99 -19.91 10.30
N HIS A 92 6.86 -19.15 9.22
CA HIS A 92 6.45 -19.70 7.92
C HIS A 92 7.66 -19.80 6.97
N TYR A 93 8.08 -21.03 6.69
CA TYR A 93 9.24 -21.34 5.83
C TYR A 93 9.20 -20.73 4.43
N TRP A 94 7.99 -20.42 3.92
CA TRP A 94 7.78 -19.83 2.60
C TRP A 94 8.22 -18.36 2.51
N TYR A 95 8.13 -17.60 3.60
CA TYR A 95 8.50 -16.17 3.60
C TYR A 95 10.00 -15.94 3.82
N SER A 96 10.62 -16.77 4.66
CA SER A 96 12.03 -16.64 5.05
C SER A 96 13.03 -16.75 3.89
N HIS A 97 12.64 -17.35 2.77
CA HIS A 97 13.52 -17.53 1.58
C HIS A 97 13.32 -16.48 0.48
N HIS A 98 12.37 -15.55 0.60
CA HIS A 98 12.03 -14.59 -0.47
C HIS A 98 12.15 -13.10 -0.10
N SER A 99 12.47 -12.76 1.15
CA SER A 99 12.64 -11.37 1.58
C SER A 99 14.12 -10.96 1.66
N PRO A 100 14.59 -9.94 0.91
CA PRO A 100 15.86 -9.30 1.19
C PRO A 100 15.68 -8.49 2.48
N SER A 101 16.15 -9.09 3.56
CA SER A 101 16.09 -8.61 4.93
C SER A 101 16.39 -7.11 5.07
N CYS A 102 15.40 -6.32 5.52
CA CYS A 102 15.67 -5.02 6.11
C CYS A 102 15.72 -5.19 7.64
N LYS A 103 16.82 -5.75 8.15
CA LYS A 103 17.03 -5.82 9.60
C LYS A 103 17.28 -4.42 10.16
N LYS A 104 16.32 -3.85 10.87
CA LYS A 104 16.59 -2.75 11.80
C LYS A 104 17.15 -3.36 13.09
N GLY A 105 18.48 -3.30 13.20
CA GLY A 105 19.19 -3.15 14.46
C GLY A 105 19.19 -4.33 15.42
N VAL A 106 19.93 -5.40 15.10
CA VAL A 106 21.00 -5.99 15.93
C VAL A 106 21.81 -6.89 14.98
N CYS A 107 22.97 -6.40 14.52
CA CYS A 107 24.02 -7.25 13.98
C CYS A 107 25.15 -7.21 15.01
N ASN A 108 25.21 -8.20 15.89
CA ASN A 108 26.46 -8.54 16.56
C ASN A 108 27.09 -9.65 15.72
N CYS A 109 28.18 -9.28 15.06
CA CYS A 109 29.11 -10.19 14.40
C CYS A 109 29.77 -11.11 15.43
#